data_AF-A0A919LLB2-F1
#
_entry.id   AF-A0A919LLB2-F1
#
_cell.length_a   1.000
_cell.length_b   1.000
_cell.length_c   1.000
_cell.angle_alpha   90.00
_cell.angle_beta   90.00
_cell.angle_gamma   90.00
#
_symmetry.space_group_name_H-M   'P 1'
#
loop_
_entity.id
_entity.type
_entity.pdbx_description
1 polymer ?
#
loop_
_entity_poly.entity_id
_entity_poly.type
_entity_poly.pdbx_seq_one_letter_code
_entity_poly.pdbx_strand_id
1 'polypeptide(L)'
;MRSSRRSGRRERLVERVSRHRRGARRSSRGLVLTALVPVLALTAPAANAQGAWFDVPPVSVARATLAGAAAPCPEAADGSRKQVKDACVYAFGGLSASPTGQVTVYDTVEAFDHAANDWTALAPLPTARGRLAGAAAPCPTGLNGSRGAAKETCVYAIGGSNLTTDFLNTVEALAVGSGNTERAQ
;
A
#
# COMPACT_ATOMS: atom_id res chain seq x y z
N MET A 1 25.31 -63.37 54.20
CA MET A 1 24.50 -63.20 55.42
C MET A 1 23.32 -62.29 55.10
N ARG A 2 22.08 -62.79 55.31
CA ARG A 2 20.79 -62.09 55.49
C ARG A 2 20.30 -61.15 54.36
N SER A 3 19.06 -61.17 53.90
CA SER A 3 17.93 -62.08 54.12
C SER A 3 16.90 -61.82 53.01
N SER A 4 16.52 -62.88 52.31
CA SER A 4 15.26 -62.96 51.57
C SER A 4 14.07 -62.95 52.53
N ARG A 5 12.92 -62.46 52.06
CA ARG A 5 11.57 -63.07 52.13
C ARG A 5 10.54 -61.98 51.82
N ARG A 6 9.56 -62.18 50.93
CA ARG A 6 8.45 -63.13 51.07
C ARG A 6 7.82 -63.37 49.68
N SER A 7 7.65 -64.63 49.29
CA SER A 7 6.35 -65.34 49.30
C SER A 7 5.38 -64.76 48.26
N GLY A 8 5.13 -65.34 47.09
CA GLY A 8 4.97 -66.76 46.78
C GLY A 8 3.52 -67.18 47.02
N ARG A 9 2.71 -67.30 45.97
CA ARG A 9 1.59 -68.26 45.87
C ARG A 9 0.96 -68.16 44.47
N ARG A 10 1.13 -69.18 43.62
CA ARG A 10 0.20 -70.33 43.42
C ARG A 10 -1.01 -69.87 42.58
N GLU A 11 -1.49 -70.57 41.57
CA GLU A 11 -1.35 -71.96 41.17
C GLU A 11 -2.30 -72.16 39.96
N ARG A 12 -1.98 -73.16 39.13
CA ARG A 12 -2.96 -74.14 38.60
C ARG A 12 -3.99 -73.64 37.56
N LEU A 13 -4.43 -74.42 36.58
CA LEU A 13 -4.23 -75.81 36.17
C LEU A 13 -5.19 -76.02 34.97
N VAL A 14 -4.95 -77.13 34.28
CA VAL A 14 -5.85 -77.90 33.41
C VAL A 14 -6.13 -77.27 32.04
N GLU A 15 -5.50 -77.74 30.96
CA GLU A 15 -5.73 -78.99 30.23
C GLU A 15 -7.05 -79.05 29.44
N ARG A 16 -6.87 -79.49 28.19
CA ARG A 16 -7.78 -80.36 27.40
C ARG A 16 -9.08 -79.72 26.91
N VAL A 17 -9.62 -80.04 25.76
CA VAL A 17 -9.25 -80.95 24.67
C VAL A 17 -10.11 -80.53 23.47
N SER A 18 -9.52 -80.70 22.30
CA SER A 18 -10.12 -80.68 20.97
C SER A 18 -11.61 -81.08 20.86
N ARG A 19 -12.34 -80.48 19.91
CA ARG A 19 -12.78 -81.16 18.66
C ARG A 19 -13.60 -80.25 17.74
N HIS A 20 -13.18 -80.30 16.48
CA HIS A 20 -13.91 -80.17 15.22
C HIS A 20 -15.34 -79.57 15.19
N ARG A 21 -15.54 -78.64 14.25
CA ARG A 21 -16.64 -78.68 13.28
C ARG A 21 -16.29 -77.86 12.03
N ARG A 22 -16.51 -78.46 10.86
CA ARG A 22 -16.42 -77.82 9.54
C ARG A 22 -17.57 -76.84 9.38
N GLY A 23 -17.31 -75.70 8.74
CA GLY A 23 -18.34 -74.76 8.33
C GLY A 23 -17.76 -73.66 7.47
N ALA A 24 -17.83 -73.83 6.15
CA ALA A 24 -17.52 -72.77 5.20
C ALA A 24 -18.55 -71.64 5.35
N ARG A 25 -18.08 -70.40 5.51
CA ARG A 25 -18.86 -69.19 5.20
C ARG A 25 -17.92 -68.03 4.84
N ARG A 26 -18.25 -67.41 3.70
CA ARG A 26 -17.67 -66.20 3.10
C ARG A 26 -17.71 -65.00 4.06
N SER A 27 -16.95 -63.97 3.68
CA SER A 27 -16.92 -62.59 4.21
C SER A 27 -15.88 -62.40 5.32
N SER A 28 -15.00 -61.40 5.33
CA SER A 28 -14.83 -60.18 4.54
C SER A 28 -13.39 -59.72 4.75
N ARG A 29 -12.72 -59.26 3.70
CA ARG A 29 -11.32 -58.79 3.72
C ARG A 29 -11.15 -57.65 4.72
N GLY A 30 -10.28 -57.83 5.71
CA GLY A 30 -9.83 -56.80 6.65
C GLY A 30 -8.50 -56.19 6.18
N LEU A 31 -8.55 -54.89 5.91
CA LEU A 31 -7.53 -54.00 5.38
C LEU A 31 -6.51 -53.60 6.45
N VAL A 32 -5.22 -53.60 6.13
CA VAL A 32 -4.30 -52.54 6.61
C VAL A 32 -3.43 -52.13 5.42
N LEU A 33 -4.00 -51.29 4.55
CA LEU A 33 -3.20 -50.45 3.66
C LEU A 33 -2.84 -49.19 4.47
N THR A 34 -1.56 -48.96 4.69
CA THR A 34 -1.06 -47.66 5.10
C THR A 34 -1.38 -46.65 4.00
N ALA A 35 -2.42 -45.84 4.21
CA ALA A 35 -2.68 -44.70 3.36
C ALA A 35 -1.57 -43.66 3.62
N LEU A 36 -0.60 -43.59 2.73
CA LEU A 36 0.17 -42.37 2.52
C LEU A 36 -0.83 -41.32 2.07
N VAL A 37 -1.25 -40.45 2.98
CA VAL A 37 -1.94 -39.21 2.62
C VAL A 37 -0.87 -38.36 1.94
N PRO A 38 -0.95 -38.06 0.63
CA PRO A 38 -0.16 -36.97 0.12
C PRO A 38 -0.72 -35.73 0.81
N VAL A 39 0.06 -35.13 1.70
CA VAL A 39 -0.18 -33.74 2.08
C VAL A 39 -0.05 -32.98 0.77
N LEU A 40 -1.20 -32.65 0.16
CA LEU A 40 -1.26 -31.66 -0.88
C LEU A 40 -0.90 -30.36 -0.16
N ALA A 41 0.40 -30.06 -0.08
CA ALA A 41 0.84 -28.73 0.22
C ALA A 41 0.25 -27.88 -0.91
N LEU A 42 -0.88 -27.21 -0.65
CA LEU A 42 -1.19 -25.99 -1.36
C LEU A 42 -0.04 -25.03 -1.01
N THR A 43 1.07 -25.15 -1.72
CA THR A 43 1.93 -24.01 -1.93
C THR A 43 1.06 -23.08 -2.74
N ALA A 44 0.33 -22.17 -2.08
CA ALA A 44 -0.02 -20.94 -2.74
C ALA A 44 1.33 -20.39 -3.22
N PRO A 45 1.61 -20.32 -4.55
CA PRO A 45 2.75 -19.53 -4.97
C PRO A 45 2.49 -18.14 -4.38
N ALA A 46 3.51 -17.60 -3.72
CA ALA A 46 3.50 -16.26 -3.17
C ALA A 46 2.71 -15.36 -4.12
N ALA A 47 1.70 -14.69 -3.56
CA ALA A 47 0.80 -13.81 -4.28
C ALA A 47 1.55 -13.06 -5.39
N ASN A 48 1.07 -13.18 -6.62
CA ASN A 48 1.64 -12.60 -7.82
C ASN A 48 1.86 -11.09 -7.63
N ALA A 49 3.02 -10.68 -7.12
CA ALA A 49 3.46 -9.30 -7.22
C ALA A 49 3.84 -9.08 -8.68
N GLN A 50 2.91 -8.55 -9.47
CA GLN A 50 3.20 -8.09 -10.82
C GLN A 50 3.87 -6.72 -10.74
N GLY A 51 5.00 -6.57 -11.44
CA GLY A 51 5.72 -5.30 -11.54
C GLY A 51 7.11 -5.33 -10.90
N ALA A 52 8.03 -4.58 -11.49
CA ALA A 52 9.32 -4.25 -10.91
C ALA A 52 9.36 -2.75 -10.63
N TRP A 53 9.86 -2.36 -9.45
CA TRP A 53 10.16 -0.97 -9.17
C TRP A 53 11.29 -0.51 -10.08
N PHE A 54 11.16 0.70 -10.63
CA PHE A 54 12.20 1.37 -11.39
C PHE A 54 12.29 2.82 -10.93
N ASP A 55 13.47 3.41 -11.12
CA ASP A 55 13.72 4.79 -10.73
C ASP A 55 13.23 5.74 -11.83
N VAL A 56 12.58 6.82 -11.40
CA VAL A 56 12.31 8.02 -12.20
C VAL A 56 13.21 9.16 -11.68
N PRO A 57 13.37 10.26 -12.42
CA PRO A 57 14.10 11.43 -11.92
C PRO A 57 13.64 11.82 -10.51
N PRO A 58 14.56 12.22 -9.61
CA PRO A 58 14.20 12.62 -8.27
C PRO A 58 13.52 14.01 -8.28
N VAL A 59 12.68 14.26 -7.28
CA VAL A 59 12.25 15.64 -6.97
C VAL A 59 13.46 16.53 -6.67
N SER A 60 13.37 17.83 -6.99
CA SER A 60 14.52 18.75 -6.89
C SER A 60 15.03 18.96 -5.45
N VAL A 61 14.17 18.74 -4.45
CA VAL A 61 14.48 18.90 -3.02
C VAL A 61 14.14 17.63 -2.24
N ALA A 62 15.16 17.02 -1.62
CA ALA A 62 14.98 15.86 -0.75
C ALA A 62 14.16 16.22 0.50
N ARG A 63 13.02 15.55 0.68
CA ARG A 63 12.08 15.82 1.78
C ARG A 63 11.27 14.57 2.11
N ALA A 64 10.87 14.45 3.37
CA ALA A 64 10.02 13.39 3.89
C ALA A 64 8.62 13.92 4.22
N THR A 65 7.65 13.01 4.38
CA THR A 65 6.27 13.33 4.80
C THR A 65 5.55 14.34 3.90
N LEU A 66 5.97 14.44 2.63
CA LEU A 66 5.24 15.14 1.59
C LEU A 66 3.95 14.39 1.24
N ALA A 67 3.08 15.05 0.50
CA ALA A 67 1.90 14.45 -0.10
C ALA A 67 2.07 14.37 -1.61
N GLY A 68 1.27 13.50 -2.22
CA GLY A 68 1.14 13.46 -3.66
C GLY A 68 -0.30 13.20 -4.10
N ALA A 69 -0.55 13.50 -5.37
CA ALA A 69 -1.83 13.27 -6.03
C ALA A 69 -1.60 13.02 -7.52
N ALA A 70 -2.51 12.30 -8.17
CA ALA A 70 -2.56 12.22 -9.62
C ALA A 70 -3.65 13.17 -10.13
N ALA A 71 -3.31 14.07 -11.05
CA ALA A 71 -4.24 15.03 -11.65
C ALA A 71 -3.81 15.32 -13.10
N PRO A 72 -4.67 15.95 -13.93
CA PRO A 72 -4.28 16.34 -15.28
C PRO A 72 -2.99 17.14 -15.28
N CYS A 73 -2.09 16.86 -16.22
CA CYS A 73 -0.85 17.61 -16.35
C CYS A 73 -1.10 19.12 -16.47
N PRO A 74 -0.26 19.97 -15.85
CA PRO A 74 -0.40 21.41 -15.97
C PRO A 74 -0.14 21.84 -17.42
N GLU A 75 -0.83 22.88 -17.89
CA GLU A 75 -0.49 23.47 -19.19
C GLU A 75 0.92 24.06 -19.13
N ALA A 76 1.67 23.92 -20.22
CA ALA A 76 2.97 24.57 -20.32
C ALA A 76 2.79 26.09 -20.24
N ALA A 77 3.65 26.76 -19.46
CA ALA A 77 3.57 28.20 -19.23
C ALA A 77 3.67 29.04 -20.52
N ASP A 78 4.22 28.49 -21.60
CA ASP A 78 4.35 29.11 -22.92
C ASP A 78 3.17 28.81 -23.86
N GLY A 79 2.19 28.02 -23.43
CA GLY A 79 1.05 27.57 -24.23
C GLY A 79 1.42 26.68 -25.42
N SER A 80 2.67 26.22 -25.53
CA SER A 80 3.16 25.47 -26.70
C SER A 80 2.81 23.98 -26.66
N ARG A 81 2.52 23.45 -25.46
CA ARG A 81 2.15 22.04 -25.29
C ARG A 81 0.67 21.84 -25.51
N LYS A 82 0.34 21.12 -26.59
CA LYS A 82 -0.98 20.52 -26.82
C LYS A 82 -1.34 19.69 -25.58
N GLN A 83 -2.51 19.95 -24.99
CA GLN A 83 -3.01 19.21 -23.82
C GLN A 83 -2.82 17.71 -24.02
N VAL A 84 -1.94 17.15 -23.21
CA VAL A 84 -1.83 15.71 -23.05
C VAL A 84 -3.02 15.33 -22.17
N LYS A 85 -3.85 14.39 -22.61
CA LYS A 85 -4.99 13.90 -21.80
C LYS A 85 -4.55 13.05 -20.60
N ASP A 86 -3.25 13.01 -20.33
CA ASP A 86 -2.65 12.13 -19.35
C ASP A 86 -2.51 12.82 -18.00
N ALA A 87 -2.45 12.00 -16.95
CA ALA A 87 -2.26 12.46 -15.59
C ALA A 87 -0.76 12.60 -15.28
N CYS A 88 -0.43 13.68 -14.58
CA CYS A 88 0.88 13.91 -13.97
C CYS A 88 0.83 13.54 -12.48
N VAL A 89 1.99 13.23 -11.91
CA VAL A 89 2.13 12.99 -10.47
C VAL A 89 2.57 14.27 -9.78
N TYR A 90 1.79 14.73 -8.82
CA TYR A 90 2.09 15.91 -8.03
C TYR A 90 2.78 15.51 -6.74
N ALA A 91 3.79 16.27 -6.32
CA ALA A 91 4.49 16.13 -5.07
C ALA A 91 4.57 17.49 -4.37
N PHE A 92 4.05 17.60 -3.14
CA PHE A 92 3.93 18.90 -2.48
C PHE A 92 4.11 18.84 -0.96
N GLY A 93 4.67 19.94 -0.44
CA GLY A 93 5.03 20.08 0.97
C GLY A 93 6.13 19.10 1.39
N GLY A 94 6.15 18.81 2.69
CA GLY A 94 7.12 17.91 3.33
C GLY A 94 8.08 18.63 4.26
N LEU A 95 9.00 17.87 4.84
CA LEU A 95 10.01 18.36 5.76
C LEU A 95 11.36 17.69 5.55
N SER A 96 12.43 18.38 5.91
CA SER A 96 13.76 17.79 6.06
C SER A 96 14.31 18.13 7.44
N ALA A 97 15.22 17.30 7.94
CA ALA A 97 15.93 17.56 9.18
C ALA A 97 17.43 17.53 8.90
N SER A 98 18.15 18.56 9.34
CA SER A 98 19.61 18.55 9.31
C SER A 98 20.16 17.61 10.39
N PRO A 99 21.44 17.19 10.30
CA PRO A 99 22.11 16.46 11.38
C PRO A 99 22.13 17.23 12.72
N THR A 100 21.98 18.56 12.69
CA THR A 100 21.91 19.41 13.88
C THR A 100 20.51 19.50 14.48
N GLY A 101 19.53 18.77 13.92
CA GLY A 101 18.14 18.75 14.38
C GLY A 101 17.32 19.94 13.90
N GLN A 102 17.85 20.79 13.02
CA GLN A 102 17.09 21.86 12.41
C GLN A 102 16.10 21.26 11.41
N VAL A 103 14.81 21.52 11.62
CA VAL A 103 13.77 21.07 10.72
C VAL A 103 13.38 22.19 9.78
N THR A 104 13.37 21.90 8.47
CA THR A 104 12.84 22.79 7.44
C THR A 104 11.52 22.23 6.95
N VAL A 105 10.50 23.08 6.88
CA VAL A 105 9.20 22.75 6.29
C VAL A 105 9.14 23.38 4.91
N TYR A 106 8.73 22.62 3.91
CA TYR A 106 8.68 23.06 2.53
C TYR A 106 7.26 23.45 2.12
N ASP A 107 7.18 24.47 1.26
CA ASP A 107 6.02 24.88 0.48
C ASP A 107 6.12 24.43 -0.99
N THR A 108 7.19 23.73 -1.37
CA THR A 108 7.47 23.31 -2.74
C THR A 108 6.34 22.46 -3.31
N VAL A 109 5.93 22.76 -4.54
CA VAL A 109 4.98 21.97 -5.35
C VAL A 109 5.62 21.68 -6.69
N GLU A 110 5.62 20.40 -7.07
CA GLU A 110 6.23 19.93 -8.33
C GLU A 110 5.28 18.92 -8.99
N ALA A 111 5.29 18.85 -10.32
CA ALA A 111 4.56 17.86 -11.10
C ALA A 111 5.50 17.08 -12.02
N PHE A 112 5.44 15.76 -11.94
CA PHE A 112 6.15 14.83 -12.81
C PHE A 112 5.32 14.52 -14.05
N ASP A 113 5.85 14.89 -15.21
CA ASP A 113 5.37 14.49 -16.52
C ASP A 113 6.14 13.24 -16.96
N HIS A 114 5.46 12.11 -17.01
CA HIS A 114 6.05 10.83 -17.41
C HIS A 114 6.40 10.77 -18.91
N ALA A 115 5.77 11.59 -19.74
CA ALA A 115 6.09 11.67 -21.17
C ALA A 115 7.37 12.47 -21.40
N ALA A 116 7.56 13.56 -20.64
CA ALA A 116 8.80 14.32 -20.61
C ALA A 116 9.91 13.63 -19.78
N ASN A 117 9.51 12.73 -18.88
CA ASN A 117 10.37 12.15 -17.85
C ASN A 117 11.10 13.24 -17.06
N ASP A 118 10.35 14.22 -16.55
CA ASP A 118 10.91 15.36 -15.83
C ASP A 118 9.91 15.97 -14.83
N TRP A 119 10.44 16.68 -13.83
CA TRP A 119 9.66 17.44 -12.86
C TRP A 119 9.59 18.92 -13.24
N THR A 120 8.38 19.49 -13.18
CA THR A 120 8.16 20.92 -13.35
C THR A 120 7.74 21.55 -12.02
N ALA A 121 8.42 22.63 -11.62
CA ALA A 121 8.03 23.41 -10.45
C ALA A 121 6.74 24.20 -10.71
N LEU A 122 5.86 24.26 -9.72
CA LEU A 122 4.58 24.96 -9.77
C LEU A 122 4.49 26.05 -8.69
N ALA A 123 3.35 26.75 -8.63
CA ALA A 123 3.07 27.70 -7.57
C ALA A 123 3.20 27.01 -6.19
N PRO A 124 3.94 27.61 -5.24
CA PRO A 124 4.15 27.02 -3.92
C PRO A 124 2.87 27.00 -3.08
N LEU A 125 2.84 26.15 -2.06
CA LEU A 125 1.80 26.16 -1.04
C LEU A 125 1.82 27.51 -0.30
N PRO A 126 0.66 28.19 -0.12
CA PRO A 126 0.58 29.39 0.71
C PRO A 126 1.07 29.18 2.15
N THR A 127 0.86 27.97 2.70
CA THR A 127 1.42 27.59 4.00
C THR A 127 2.33 26.38 3.81
N ALA A 128 3.63 26.56 4.07
CA ALA A 128 4.59 25.45 4.15
C ALA A 128 4.12 24.42 5.18
N ARG A 129 4.04 23.14 4.78
CA ARG A 129 3.50 22.07 5.63
C ARG A 129 4.08 20.70 5.28
N GLY A 130 4.32 19.88 6.30
CA GLY A 130 4.65 18.46 6.17
C GLY A 130 3.62 17.58 6.90
N ARG A 131 3.77 16.25 6.82
CA ARG A 131 2.85 15.26 7.43
C ARG A 131 1.39 15.45 7.02
N LEU A 132 1.19 15.87 5.77
CA LEU A 132 -0.10 16.24 5.19
C LEU A 132 -0.70 15.12 4.34
N ALA A 133 -1.99 15.22 4.03
CA ALA A 133 -2.64 14.38 3.03
C ALA A 133 -2.77 15.13 1.69
N GLY A 134 -2.76 14.37 0.59
CA GLY A 134 -2.94 14.85 -0.77
C GLY A 134 -4.11 14.18 -1.46
N ALA A 135 -4.88 14.94 -2.24
CA ALA A 135 -5.95 14.41 -3.08
C ALA A 135 -6.11 15.24 -4.34
N ALA A 136 -6.77 14.68 -5.36
CA ALA A 136 -7.24 15.43 -6.52
C ALA A 136 -8.75 15.23 -6.67
N ALA A 137 -9.48 16.31 -6.96
CA ALA A 137 -10.93 16.30 -7.15
C ALA A 137 -11.35 17.53 -7.99
N PRO A 138 -12.59 17.61 -8.51
CA PRO A 138 -13.08 18.83 -9.15
C PRO A 138 -12.95 20.04 -8.23
N CYS A 139 -12.52 21.18 -8.77
CA CYS A 139 -12.39 22.42 -8.02
C CYS A 139 -13.75 22.89 -7.46
N PRO A 140 -13.78 23.54 -6.28
CA PRO A 140 -15.02 24.09 -5.74
C PRO A 140 -15.50 25.26 -6.61
N THR A 141 -16.78 25.27 -6.97
CA THR A 141 -17.36 26.40 -7.71
C THR A 141 -17.63 27.58 -6.77
N GLY A 142 -17.28 28.80 -7.17
CA GLY A 142 -17.65 30.03 -6.45
C GLY A 142 -16.71 30.47 -5.32
N LEU A 143 -15.52 29.87 -5.17
CA LEU A 143 -14.49 30.34 -4.25
C LEU A 143 -13.47 31.25 -4.96
N ASN A 144 -13.08 32.36 -4.31
CA ASN A 144 -11.96 33.25 -4.69
C ASN A 144 -11.88 33.68 -6.17
N GLY A 145 -13.03 33.97 -6.81
CA GLY A 145 -13.03 34.38 -8.21
C GLY A 145 -12.50 33.30 -9.17
N SER A 146 -12.41 32.04 -8.72
CA SER A 146 -12.19 30.88 -9.59
C SER A 146 -13.23 31.01 -10.69
N ARG A 147 -12.76 31.22 -11.94
CA ARG A 147 -13.64 31.15 -13.11
C ARG A 147 -14.07 29.71 -13.15
N GLY A 148 -15.19 29.41 -12.49
CA GLY A 148 -15.70 28.06 -12.33
C GLY A 148 -16.09 27.48 -13.68
N ALA A 149 -15.11 27.13 -14.49
CA ALA A 149 -15.28 26.13 -15.50
C ALA A 149 -15.51 24.86 -14.69
N ALA A 150 -16.72 24.32 -14.78
CA ALA A 150 -17.19 23.10 -14.12
C ALA A 150 -16.39 21.82 -14.50
N LYS A 151 -15.17 21.98 -15.01
CA LYS A 151 -14.25 20.97 -15.54
C LYS A 151 -12.82 21.09 -15.00
N GLU A 152 -12.52 22.08 -14.16
CA GLU A 152 -11.18 22.20 -13.56
C GLU A 152 -11.00 21.17 -12.44
N THR A 153 -9.83 20.51 -12.45
CA THR A 153 -9.41 19.62 -11.36
C THR A 153 -8.53 20.41 -10.41
N CYS A 154 -8.68 20.22 -9.12
CA CYS A 154 -7.84 20.80 -8.09
C CYS A 154 -7.03 19.71 -7.40
N VAL A 155 -5.77 20.01 -7.12
CA VAL A 155 -4.94 19.26 -6.17
C VAL A 155 -5.09 19.89 -4.79
N TYR A 156 -5.39 19.09 -3.78
CA TYR A 156 -5.68 19.52 -2.41
C TYR A 156 -4.58 19.09 -1.45
N ALA A 157 -4.07 20.03 -0.68
CA ALA A 157 -3.23 19.82 0.49
C ALA A 157 -4.09 19.92 1.76
N ILE A 158 -4.19 18.83 2.51
CA ILE A 158 -5.14 18.69 3.63
C ILE A 158 -4.36 18.52 4.94
N GLY A 159 -4.54 19.48 5.84
CA GLY A 159 -3.97 19.44 7.19
C GLY A 159 -2.44 19.45 7.22
N GLY A 160 -1.83 18.66 8.09
CA GLY A 160 -0.37 18.58 8.27
C GLY A 160 0.14 19.43 9.45
N SER A 161 1.41 19.82 9.41
CA SER A 161 2.02 20.71 10.41
C SER A 161 3.07 21.61 9.76
N ASN A 162 3.14 22.85 10.21
CA ASN A 162 4.13 23.85 9.79
C ASN A 162 5.23 24.09 10.84
N LEU A 163 5.24 23.32 11.94
CA LEU A 163 6.19 23.41 13.06
C LEU A 163 6.24 24.76 13.81
N THR A 164 5.50 25.77 13.36
CA THR A 164 5.40 27.09 13.97
C THR A 164 4.12 27.26 14.78
N THR A 165 3.01 26.61 14.37
CA THR A 165 1.67 26.84 14.96
C THR A 165 0.85 25.57 15.17
N ASP A 166 1.46 24.43 15.53
CA ASP A 166 0.79 23.14 15.77
C ASP A 166 0.28 22.40 14.49
N PHE A 167 -0.60 21.41 14.66
CA PHE A 167 -1.30 20.73 13.57
C PHE A 167 -2.26 21.67 12.85
N LEU A 168 -2.21 21.64 11.52
CA LEU A 168 -3.06 22.43 10.64
C LEU A 168 -4.39 21.70 10.40
N ASN A 169 -5.49 22.43 10.54
CA ASN A 169 -6.82 22.01 10.09
C ASN A 169 -7.23 22.65 8.76
N THR A 170 -6.32 23.42 8.14
CA THR A 170 -6.55 24.14 6.90
C THR A 170 -6.40 23.23 5.68
N VAL A 171 -7.14 23.56 4.62
CA VAL A 171 -7.06 22.91 3.31
C VAL A 171 -6.71 23.97 2.27
N GLU A 172 -5.72 23.68 1.43
CA GLU A 172 -5.28 24.52 0.32
C GLU A 172 -5.47 23.77 -0.99
N ALA A 173 -5.91 24.45 -2.05
CA ALA A 173 -6.19 23.84 -3.34
C ALA A 173 -5.48 24.59 -4.47
N LEU A 174 -4.89 23.85 -5.39
CA LEU A 174 -4.28 24.36 -6.62
C LEU A 174 -5.08 23.86 -7.81
N ALA A 175 -5.67 24.77 -8.59
CA ALA A 175 -6.35 24.42 -9.84
C ALA A 175 -5.34 23.98 -10.91
N VAL A 176 -5.64 22.87 -11.58
CA VAL A 176 -4.82 22.23 -12.60
C VAL A 176 -5.71 21.75 -13.77
N GLY A 177 -5.23 21.93 -14.99
CA GLY A 177 -5.98 21.61 -16.21
C GLY A 177 -6.56 22.84 -16.92
N SER A 178 -7.22 22.58 -18.05
CA SER A 178 -7.51 23.54 -19.12
C SER A 178 -8.35 24.73 -18.71
N GLY A 179 -7.70 25.82 -18.30
CA GLY A 179 -8.29 27.14 -18.40
C GLY A 179 -8.35 27.48 -19.88
N ASN A 180 -9.54 27.44 -20.49
CA ASN A 180 -9.75 28.04 -21.80
C ASN A 180 -9.27 29.49 -21.71
N THR A 181 -8.09 29.78 -22.24
CA THR A 181 -7.70 31.13 -22.65
C THR A 181 -8.60 31.50 -23.82
N GLU A 182 -9.85 31.90 -23.53
CA GLU A 182 -10.47 32.96 -24.30
C GLU A 182 -9.61 34.20 -24.07
N ARG A 183 -8.61 34.35 -24.95
CA ARG A 183 -7.95 35.63 -25.17
C ARG A 183 -9.04 36.62 -25.52
N ALA A 184 -9.13 37.68 -24.74
CA ALA A 184 -9.85 38.89 -25.11
C ALA A 184 -9.46 39.27 -26.56
N GLN A 185 -10.47 39.31 -27.43
CA GLN A 185 -10.45 40.14 -28.63
C GLN A 185 -10.93 41.54 -28.25
#